data_AF-A0A5J4Q6R0-F1
#
_entry.id   AF-A0A5J4Q6R0-F1
#
_cell.length_a   1.000
_cell.length_b   1.000
_cell.length_c   1.000
_cell.angle_alpha   90.00
_cell.angle_beta   90.00
_cell.angle_gamma   90.00
#
_symmetry.space_group_name_H-M   'P 1'
#
loop_
_entity.id
_entity.type
_entity.pdbx_description
1 polymer ?
#
loop_
_entity_poly.entity_id
_entity_poly.type
_entity_poly.pdbx_seq_one_letter_code
_entity_poly.pdbx_strand_id
1 'polypeptide(L)'
;MKKIFNYLVFTFLVTVTLPLSFTSCEDDDNDIVNNDKLYQSILEEYVSNTVVPTYKELAEAALVMRQANIALKTDPTDAAMQAASGAWMRARIAWEISEA
;
A
#
# COMPACT_ATOMS: atom_id res chain seq x y z
N MET A 1 -9.26 -39.79 -46.88
CA MET A 1 -10.35 -38.81 -46.64
C MET A 1 -10.89 -38.78 -45.21
N LYS A 2 -10.82 -39.86 -44.40
CA LYS A 2 -11.26 -39.81 -42.98
C LYS A 2 -10.42 -38.91 -42.06
N LYS A 3 -9.10 -38.80 -42.28
CA LYS A 3 -8.21 -37.99 -41.42
C LYS A 3 -8.33 -36.48 -41.68
N ILE A 4 -8.66 -36.08 -42.90
CA ILE A 4 -8.91 -34.68 -43.28
C ILE A 4 -10.27 -34.24 -42.75
N PHE A 5 -11.27 -35.13 -42.81
CA PHE A 5 -12.58 -34.93 -42.20
C PHE A 5 -12.49 -34.78 -40.67
N ASN A 6 -11.69 -35.62 -39.99
CA ASN A 6 -11.48 -35.47 -38.54
C ASN A 6 -10.74 -34.18 -38.16
N TYR A 7 -9.76 -33.73 -38.97
CA TYR A 7 -9.09 -32.46 -38.71
C TYR A 7 -10.01 -31.25 -38.94
N LEU A 8 -10.88 -31.30 -39.95
CA LEU A 8 -11.88 -30.26 -40.23
C LEU A 8 -12.99 -30.23 -39.16
N VAL A 9 -13.41 -31.38 -38.64
CA VAL A 9 -14.33 -31.46 -37.49
C VAL A 9 -13.68 -30.93 -36.21
N PHE A 10 -12.38 -31.17 -35.99
CA PHE A 10 -11.66 -30.60 -34.84
C PHE A 10 -11.39 -29.10 -34.97
N THR A 11 -11.23 -28.55 -36.18
CA THR A 11 -11.04 -27.10 -36.39
C THR A 11 -12.35 -26.31 -36.40
N PHE A 12 -13.48 -26.93 -36.74
CA PHE A 12 -14.80 -26.30 -36.66
C PHE A 12 -15.37 -26.27 -35.22
N LEU A 13 -14.90 -27.15 -34.32
CA LEU A 13 -15.29 -27.16 -32.90
C LEU A 13 -14.55 -26.11 -32.04
N VAL A 14 -13.47 -25.51 -32.55
CA VAL A 14 -12.65 -24.51 -31.82
C VAL A 14 -13.08 -23.06 -32.11
N THR A 15 -13.88 -22.82 -33.16
CA THR A 15 -14.22 -21.46 -33.62
C THR A 15 -15.64 -20.98 -33.32
N VAL A 16 -16.48 -21.79 -32.65
CA VAL A 16 -17.92 -21.49 -32.49
C VAL A 16 -18.36 -21.09 -31.08
N THR A 17 -17.50 -21.16 -30.05
CA THR A 17 -17.91 -20.77 -28.69
C THR A 17 -16.91 -19.82 -28.05
N LEU A 18 -16.93 -18.56 -28.50
CA LEU A 18 -16.63 -17.38 -27.67
C LEU A 18 -17.05 -16.12 -28.45
N PRO A 19 -18.36 -15.85 -28.62
CA PRO A 19 -18.76 -14.46 -28.64
C PRO A 19 -18.38 -13.90 -27.27
N LEU A 20 -17.33 -13.08 -27.23
CA LEU A 20 -17.06 -12.15 -26.14
C LEU A 20 -18.19 -11.13 -26.12
N SER A 21 -19.36 -11.56 -25.66
CA SER A 21 -20.42 -10.68 -25.23
C SER A 21 -19.91 -10.03 -23.94
N PHE A 22 -19.24 -8.89 -24.06
CA PHE A 22 -19.18 -7.91 -22.98
C PHE A 22 -20.61 -7.42 -22.75
N THR A 23 -21.43 -8.23 -22.08
CA THR A 23 -22.56 -7.70 -21.35
C THR A 23 -21.95 -6.96 -20.17
N SER A 24 -21.70 -5.66 -20.38
CA SER A 24 -21.73 -4.71 -19.29
C SER A 24 -23.14 -4.86 -18.73
N CYS A 25 -23.27 -5.50 -17.57
CA CYS A 25 -24.51 -5.38 -16.81
C CYS A 25 -24.65 -3.88 -16.51
N GLU A 26 -25.50 -3.20 -17.28
CA GLU A 26 -26.04 -1.92 -16.87
C GLU A 26 -27.12 -2.27 -15.85
N ASP A 27 -26.68 -2.53 -14.62
CA ASP A 27 -27.58 -2.49 -13.47
C ASP A 27 -27.93 -1.02 -13.28
N ASP A 28 -29.03 -0.60 -13.90
CA ASP A 28 -29.58 0.75 -13.83
C ASP A 28 -30.41 0.94 -12.53
N ASP A 29 -29.91 0.39 -11.43
CA ASP A 29 -30.37 0.70 -10.08
C ASP A 29 -29.50 1.83 -9.53
N ASN A 30 -29.81 3.06 -9.95
CA ASN A 30 -29.22 4.30 -9.41
C ASN A 30 -29.77 4.62 -8.01
N ASP A 31 -29.83 3.64 -7.11
CA ASP A 31 -29.83 3.95 -5.69
C ASP A 31 -28.41 4.41 -5.35
N ILE A 32 -28.21 5.73 -5.37
CA ILE A 32 -27.03 6.35 -4.78
C ILE A 32 -27.08 6.03 -3.29
N VAL A 33 -26.48 4.90 -2.90
CA VAL A 33 -26.25 4.56 -1.51
C VAL A 33 -25.26 5.60 -0.99
N ASN A 34 -25.77 6.63 -0.33
CA ASN A 34 -24.96 7.65 0.29
C ASN A 34 -24.20 7.00 1.47
N ASN A 35 -22.93 6.68 1.22
CA ASN A 35 -22.00 6.13 2.18
C ASN A 35 -21.11 7.21 2.81
N ASP A 36 -21.43 8.49 2.65
CA ASP A 36 -20.57 9.60 3.07
C ASP A 36 -20.23 9.52 4.56
N LYS A 37 -21.20 9.14 5.40
CA LYS A 37 -20.98 8.93 6.83
C LYS A 37 -20.01 7.78 7.13
N LEU A 38 -20.11 6.68 6.38
CA LEU A 38 -19.21 5.54 6.53
C LEU A 38 -17.79 5.94 6.10
N TYR A 39 -17.64 6.54 4.92
CA TYR A 39 -16.34 7.01 4.43
C TYR A 39 -15.72 8.06 5.35
N GLN A 40 -16.50 9.01 5.85
CA GLN A 40 -16.04 9.99 6.83
C GLN A 40 -15.50 9.29 8.08
N SER A 41 -16.23 8.32 8.63
CA SER A 41 -15.78 7.59 9.83
C SER A 41 -14.48 6.80 9.59
N ILE A 42 -14.32 6.21 8.41
CA ILE A 42 -13.09 5.48 8.04
C ILE A 42 -11.92 6.46 7.92
N LEU A 43 -12.12 7.61 7.30
CA LEU A 43 -11.08 8.64 7.15
C LEU A 43 -10.70 9.26 8.50
N GLU A 44 -11.66 9.55 9.36
CA GLU A 44 -11.40 10.07 10.72
C GLU A 44 -10.59 9.08 11.55
N GLU A 45 -10.94 7.80 11.50
CA GLU A 45 -10.23 6.72 12.18
C GLU A 45 -8.80 6.58 11.64
N TYR A 46 -8.65 6.51 10.31
CA TYR A 46 -7.33 6.41 9.66
C TYR A 46 -6.43 7.60 10.01
N VAL A 47 -6.95 8.82 9.95
CA VAL A 47 -6.18 10.03 10.27
C VAL A 47 -5.76 10.03 11.74
N SER A 48 -6.70 9.76 12.64
CA SER A 48 -6.49 9.90 14.08
C SER A 48 -5.62 8.81 14.68
N ASN A 49 -5.72 7.58 14.16
CA ASN A 49 -5.06 6.41 14.74
C ASN A 49 -3.89 5.87 13.92
N THR A 50 -3.77 6.25 12.64
CA THR A 50 -2.63 5.86 11.79
C THR A 50 -1.76 7.05 11.43
N VAL A 51 -2.31 8.06 10.74
CA VAL A 51 -1.51 9.14 10.16
C VAL A 51 -0.88 10.03 11.23
N VAL A 52 -1.70 10.61 12.11
CA VAL A 52 -1.24 11.56 13.13
C VAL A 52 -0.27 10.91 14.12
N PRO A 53 -0.54 9.70 14.67
CA PRO A 53 0.39 9.06 15.61
C PRO A 53 1.72 8.67 14.95
N THR A 54 1.69 8.21 13.69
CA THR A 54 2.91 7.83 12.97
C THR A 54 3.82 9.03 12.74
N TYR A 55 3.27 10.16 12.27
CA TYR A 55 4.07 11.37 12.08
C TYR A 55 4.55 11.97 13.40
N LYS A 56 3.77 11.84 14.48
CA LYS A 56 4.23 12.23 15.81
C LYS A 56 5.44 11.40 16.26
N GLU A 57 5.38 10.07 16.15
CA GLU A 57 6.50 9.18 16.49
C GLU A 57 7.73 9.49 15.63
N LEU A 58 7.56 9.72 14.33
CA LEU A 58 8.66 10.13 13.46
C LEU A 58 9.31 11.44 13.94
N ALA A 59 8.51 12.46 14.27
CA ALA A 59 9.03 13.73 14.75
C ALA A 59 9.79 13.58 16.07
N GLU A 60 9.25 12.83 17.02
CA GLU A 60 9.89 12.55 18.31
C GLU A 60 11.20 11.75 18.13
N ALA A 61 11.20 10.72 17.28
CA ALA A 61 12.39 9.95 16.94
C ALA A 61 13.47 10.80 16.26
N ALA A 62 13.08 11.72 15.37
CA ALA A 62 14.00 12.64 14.71
C ALA A 62 14.67 13.62 15.69
N LEU A 63 13.93 14.10 16.71
CA LEU A 63 14.50 14.93 17.77
C LEU A 63 15.55 14.17 18.60
N VAL A 64 15.27 12.90 18.94
CA VAL A 64 16.23 12.04 19.63
C VAL A 64 17.48 11.80 18.76
N MET A 65 17.28 11.50 17.48
CA MET A 65 18.39 11.33 16.52
C MET A 65 19.25 12.59 16.42
N ARG A 66 18.63 13.78 16.37
CA ARG A 66 19.37 15.05 16.37
C ARG A 66 20.23 15.19 17.63
N GLN A 67 19.69 14.89 18.80
CA GLN A 67 20.43 14.99 20.06
C GLN A 67 21.59 13.98 20.12
N ALA A 68 21.38 12.75 19.66
CA ALA A 68 22.42 11.73 19.58
C ALA A 68 23.55 12.14 18.61
N ASN A 69 23.21 12.73 17.46
CA ASN A 69 24.20 13.25 16.51
C ASN A 69 25.00 14.44 17.07
N ILE A 70 24.37 15.31 17.86
CA ILE A 70 25.08 16.38 18.57
C ILE A 70 26.09 15.77 19.55
N ALA A 71 25.68 14.77 20.34
CA ALA A 71 26.58 14.09 21.28
C ALA A 71 27.76 13.43 20.57
N LEU A 72 27.50 12.69 19.49
CA LEU A 72 28.54 12.06 18.65
C LEU A 72 29.51 13.10 18.08
N LYS A 73 29.01 14.26 17.64
CA LYS A 73 29.86 15.34 17.13
C LYS A 73 30.75 15.94 18.22
N THR A 74 30.22 16.09 19.43
CA THR A 74 30.94 16.71 20.55
C THR A 74 31.96 15.76 21.19
N ASP A 75 31.63 14.48 21.32
CA ASP A 75 32.48 13.44 21.92
C ASP A 75 32.41 12.14 21.10
N PRO A 76 33.26 12.01 20.07
CA PRO A 76 33.18 10.90 19.12
C PRO A 76 33.78 9.62 19.70
N THR A 77 32.91 8.80 20.28
CA THR A 77 33.22 7.48 20.81
C THR A 77 32.41 6.39 20.11
N ASP A 78 32.85 5.14 20.18
CA ASP A 78 32.10 4.00 19.65
C ASP A 78 30.68 3.92 20.25
N ALA A 79 30.56 4.22 21.55
CA ALA A 79 29.27 4.26 22.24
C ALA A 79 28.36 5.37 21.67
N ALA A 80 28.91 6.56 21.41
CA ALA A 80 28.15 7.65 20.79
C ALA A 80 27.74 7.32 19.35
N MET A 81 28.61 6.63 18.59
CA MET A 81 28.29 6.18 17.22
C MET A 81 27.16 5.15 17.23
N GLN A 82 27.18 4.21 18.17
CA GLN A 82 26.12 3.22 18.33
C GLN A 82 24.78 3.87 18.73
N ALA A 83 24.81 4.85 19.64
CA ALA A 83 23.61 5.59 20.04
C ALA A 83 23.00 6.38 18.88
N ALA A 84 23.82 7.10 18.11
CA ALA A 84 23.37 7.82 16.91
C ALA A 84 22.77 6.88 15.85
N SER A 85 23.43 5.74 15.61
CA SER A 85 22.97 4.74 14.64
C SER A 85 21.63 4.11 15.07
N GLY A 86 21.47 3.80 16.36
CA GLY A 86 20.21 3.30 16.91
C GLY A 86 19.08 4.32 16.79
N ALA A 87 19.37 5.59 17.09
CA ALA A 87 18.38 6.67 16.95
C ALA A 87 17.97 6.90 15.49
N TRP A 88 18.91 6.78 14.55
CA TRP A 88 18.62 6.82 13.11
C TRP A 88 17.69 5.67 12.69
N MET A 89 17.96 4.45 13.14
CA MET A 89 17.13 3.29 12.81
C MET A 89 15.69 3.49 13.29
N ARG A 90 15.50 3.99 14.51
CA ARG A 90 14.16 4.31 15.04
C ARG A 90 13.44 5.33 14.15
N ALA A 91 14.11 6.43 13.80
CA ALA A 91 13.52 7.45 12.93
C ALA A 91 13.19 6.89 11.54
N ARG A 92 14.03 6.02 10.97
CA ARG A 92 13.74 5.35 9.70
C ARG A 92 12.54 4.42 9.78
N ILE A 93 12.42 3.59 10.81
CA ILE A 93 11.25 2.71 10.96
C ILE A 93 9.96 3.53 10.96
N ALA A 94 9.91 4.62 11.72
CA ALA A 94 8.75 5.52 11.75
C ALA A 94 8.46 6.19 10.40
N TRP A 95 9.50 6.50 9.63
CA TRP A 95 9.38 7.03 8.27
C TRP A 95 8.83 5.99 7.28
N GLU A 96 9.42 4.78 7.24
CA GLU A 96 9.03 3.71 6.31
C GLU A 96 7.55 3.32 6.48
N ILE A 97 7.07 3.22 7.71
CA ILE A 97 5.66 2.88 7.97
C ILE A 97 4.69 4.02 7.61
N SER A 98 5.20 5.22 7.32
CA SER A 98 4.42 6.38 6.90
C SER A 98 4.31 6.54 5.38
N GLU A 99 4.98 5.68 4.59
CA GLU A 99 5.03 5.77 3.11
C GLU A 99 3.88 5.04 2.39
N ALA A 100 2.93 4.46 3.13
CA ALA A 100 1.79 3.74 2.57
C ALA A 100 0.89 4.61 1.68
#